data_AF-A0A1C5HB59-F1
#
_entry.id   AF-A0A1C5HB59-F1
#
_cell.length_a   1.000
_cell.length_b   1.000
_cell.length_c   1.000
_cell.angle_alpha   90.00
_cell.angle_beta   90.00
_cell.angle_gamma   90.00
#
_symmetry.space_group_name_H-M   'P 1'
#
loop_
_entity.id
_entity.type
_entity.pdbx_description
1 polymer ?
#
loop_
_entity_poly.entity_id
_entity_poly.type
_entity_poly.pdbx_seq_one_letter_code
_entity_poly.pdbx_strand_id
1 'polypeptide(L)'
;MNRANAAQCAGPTDHDDPVGALVTLDLPDDSPMLGLPWIITFGPLGDADEWEPVVCGPYERPHALALAEAVVAEEQLMAVVEPLLPALSAEEIRGEIAAAQIAAEDEAARIEESDLYGDFEDVIDEELERAAEQEPVPQPLPAPSRDELRAGFARIAELLTTRKG
;
A
#
# COMPACT_ATOMS: atom_id res chain seq x y z
N MET A 1 -55.19 -4.64 3.94
CA MET A 1 -54.92 -6.03 4.38
C MET A 1 -54.24 -6.78 3.24
N ASN A 2 -52.95 -7.03 3.43
CA ASN A 2 -52.04 -8.07 2.91
C ASN A 2 -52.35 -9.04 1.75
N ARG A 3 -51.23 -9.36 1.05
CA ARG A 3 -50.80 -10.54 0.24
C ARG A 3 -51.08 -10.48 -1.28
N ALA A 4 -50.14 -10.77 -2.19
CA ALA A 4 -48.81 -11.35 -2.06
C ALA A 4 -47.90 -11.09 -3.29
N ASN A 5 -46.59 -11.10 -3.00
CA ASN A 5 -45.45 -11.30 -3.89
C ASN A 5 -45.68 -12.34 -4.99
N ALA A 6 -45.29 -11.99 -6.22
CA ALA A 6 -44.87 -12.95 -7.23
C ALA A 6 -43.34 -12.81 -7.37
N ALA A 7 -42.63 -13.75 -6.75
CA ALA A 7 -41.21 -13.94 -6.90
C ALA A 7 -40.92 -14.39 -8.33
N GLN A 8 -40.06 -13.65 -9.04
CA GLN A 8 -39.42 -14.14 -10.24
C GLN A 8 -38.03 -14.62 -9.84
N CYS A 9 -37.89 -15.94 -9.79
CA CYS A 9 -36.64 -16.64 -9.53
C CYS A 9 -35.64 -16.34 -10.65
N ALA A 10 -34.72 -15.41 -10.42
CA ALA A 10 -33.38 -15.53 -10.97
C ALA A 10 -32.64 -16.49 -10.03
N GLY A 11 -31.99 -17.51 -10.61
CA GLY A 11 -31.37 -18.60 -9.86
C GLY A 11 -30.30 -18.14 -8.88
N PRO A 12 -29.84 -19.03 -7.99
CA PRO A 12 -28.66 -18.75 -7.19
C PRO A 12 -27.50 -18.54 -8.15
N THR A 13 -27.05 -17.29 -8.31
CA THR A 13 -25.67 -17.05 -8.71
C THR A 13 -24.84 -17.61 -7.59
N ASP A 14 -24.12 -18.67 -7.90
CA ASP A 14 -23.02 -19.19 -7.12
C ASP A 14 -22.07 -18.00 -6.88
N HIS A 15 -22.17 -17.35 -5.72
CA HIS A 15 -21.31 -16.23 -5.31
C HIS A 15 -20.14 -16.77 -4.49
N ASP A 16 -19.58 -17.90 -4.94
CA ASP A 16 -18.38 -18.51 -4.39
C ASP A 16 -17.20 -18.38 -5.38
N ASP A 17 -17.32 -17.49 -6.37
CA ASP A 17 -16.14 -17.02 -7.10
C ASP A 17 -15.31 -16.18 -6.13
N PRO A 18 -14.05 -16.56 -5.84
CA PRO A 18 -13.22 -15.85 -4.88
C PRO A 18 -13.02 -14.40 -5.32
N VAL A 19 -13.46 -13.46 -4.48
CA VAL A 19 -13.32 -12.00 -4.69
C VAL A 19 -11.90 -11.59 -4.28
N GLY A 20 -11.30 -10.64 -5.00
CA GLY A 20 -10.03 -10.02 -4.60
C GLY A 20 -10.11 -9.27 -3.27
N ALA A 21 -8.96 -8.89 -2.72
CA ALA A 21 -8.87 -8.21 -1.42
C ALA A 21 -8.56 -6.72 -1.60
N LEU A 22 -9.34 -5.85 -0.95
CA LEU A 22 -9.06 -4.42 -0.86
C LEU A 22 -8.59 -4.06 0.55
N VAL A 23 -7.40 -3.47 0.66
CA VAL A 23 -6.80 -3.00 1.90
C VAL A 23 -6.61 -1.49 1.82
N THR A 24 -7.01 -0.76 2.86
CA THR A 24 -6.79 0.68 2.96
C THR A 24 -6.63 1.11 4.41
N LEU A 25 -5.97 2.24 4.63
CA LEU A 25 -5.81 2.82 5.96
C LEU A 25 -7.16 3.32 6.48
N ASP A 26 -7.50 2.94 7.71
CA ASP A 26 -8.61 3.53 8.44
C ASP A 26 -8.17 4.88 9.02
N LEU A 27 -8.69 5.96 8.45
CA LEU A 27 -8.32 7.33 8.80
C LEU A 27 -9.56 8.08 9.32
N PRO A 28 -9.43 8.88 10.39
CA PRO A 28 -10.48 9.80 10.82
C PRO A 28 -10.90 10.75 9.69
N ASP A 29 -12.18 11.13 9.65
CA ASP A 29 -12.76 12.02 8.63
C ASP A 29 -12.08 13.39 8.50
N ASP A 30 -11.41 13.85 9.56
CA ASP A 30 -10.67 15.12 9.61
C ASP A 30 -9.15 14.96 9.40
N SER A 31 -8.69 13.75 9.06
CA SER A 31 -7.27 13.49 8.85
C SER A 31 -6.71 14.30 7.69
N PRO A 32 -5.61 15.05 7.88
CA PRO A 32 -4.97 15.78 6.79
C PRO A 32 -4.46 14.86 5.68
N MET A 33 -4.25 13.58 5.97
CA MET A 33 -3.83 12.57 4.99
C MET A 33 -4.89 12.30 3.92
N LEU A 34 -6.18 12.58 4.21
CA LEU A 34 -7.26 12.45 3.23
C LEU A 34 -7.09 13.41 2.04
N GLY A 35 -6.42 14.56 2.25
CA GLY A 35 -6.14 15.54 1.21
C GLY A 35 -4.86 15.29 0.41
N LEU A 36 -4.09 14.25 0.74
CA LEU A 36 -2.91 13.86 -0.01
C LEU A 36 -3.29 13.14 -1.30
N PRO A 37 -2.39 13.04 -2.30
CA PRO A 37 -2.59 12.16 -3.44
C PRO A 37 -2.56 10.69 -2.98
N TRP A 38 -3.35 9.82 -3.61
CA TRP A 38 -3.46 8.40 -3.28
C TRP A 38 -2.93 7.53 -4.41
N ILE A 39 -2.32 6.40 -4.06
CA ILE A 39 -1.88 5.37 -4.99
C ILE A 39 -2.64 4.08 -4.73
N ILE A 40 -2.63 3.19 -5.72
CA ILE A 40 -3.11 1.83 -5.62
C ILE A 40 -1.95 0.90 -5.98
N THR A 41 -1.59 0.00 -5.09
CA THR A 41 -0.63 -1.08 -5.37
C THR A 41 -1.42 -2.38 -5.55
N PHE A 42 -1.42 -2.92 -6.75
CA PHE A 42 -1.98 -4.23 -7.04
C PHE A 42 -0.90 -5.30 -6.97
N GLY A 43 -1.17 -6.41 -6.28
CA GLY A 43 -0.25 -7.54 -6.13
C GLY A 43 -0.97 -8.89 -6.07
N PRO A 44 -0.25 -10.01 -6.13
CA PRO A 44 -0.84 -11.34 -5.94
C PRO A 44 -1.46 -11.48 -4.55
N LEU A 45 -2.56 -12.25 -4.44
CA LEU A 45 -3.15 -12.61 -3.14
C LEU A 45 -2.31 -13.63 -2.37
N GLY A 46 -1.55 -14.45 -3.11
CA GLY A 46 -0.78 -15.56 -2.57
C GLY A 46 0.69 -15.21 -2.42
N ASP A 47 1.53 -15.90 -3.18
CA ASP A 47 2.98 -15.72 -3.10
C ASP A 47 3.39 -14.38 -3.73
N ALA A 48 4.15 -13.58 -2.99
CA ALA A 48 4.69 -12.30 -3.47
C ALA A 48 5.62 -12.48 -4.68
N ASP A 49 6.16 -13.69 -4.89
CA ASP A 49 7.04 -14.02 -6.02
C ASP A 49 6.26 -14.40 -7.30
N GLU A 50 4.92 -14.43 -7.27
CA GLU A 50 4.13 -14.80 -8.45
C GLU A 50 4.25 -13.77 -9.58
N TRP A 51 4.14 -12.48 -9.24
CA TRP A 51 4.35 -11.36 -10.16
C TRP A 51 4.60 -10.04 -9.43
N GLU A 52 5.33 -9.15 -10.10
CA GLU A 52 5.76 -7.86 -9.55
C GLU A 52 4.61 -6.86 -9.38
N PRO A 53 4.38 -6.31 -8.17
CA PRO A 53 3.29 -5.39 -7.91
C PRO A 53 3.24 -4.20 -8.87
N VAL A 54 2.02 -3.82 -9.28
CA VAL A 54 1.77 -2.68 -10.16
C VAL A 54 1.23 -1.51 -9.35
N VAL A 55 1.94 -0.37 -9.41
CA VAL A 55 1.55 0.86 -8.71
C VAL A 55 0.86 1.82 -9.69
N CYS A 56 -0.36 2.23 -9.36
CA CYS A 56 -1.20 3.13 -10.13
C CYS A 56 -1.45 4.44 -9.38
N GLY A 57 -1.48 5.57 -10.09
CA GLY A 57 -1.79 6.88 -9.53
C GLY A 57 -0.88 8.02 -10.02
N PRO A 58 -0.96 9.20 -9.38
CA PRO A 58 -1.77 9.51 -8.20
C PRO A 58 -3.25 9.81 -8.52
N TYR A 59 -4.12 9.60 -7.53
CA TYR A 59 -5.57 9.86 -7.57
C TYR A 59 -6.04 10.67 -6.35
N GLU A 60 -7.29 11.17 -6.37
CA GLU A 60 -8.00 11.53 -5.14
C GLU A 60 -8.47 10.25 -4.44
N ARG A 61 -8.60 10.25 -3.10
CA ARG A 61 -9.01 9.07 -2.33
C ARG A 61 -10.27 8.38 -2.85
N PRO A 62 -11.39 9.09 -3.11
CA PRO A 62 -12.61 8.43 -3.56
C PRO A 62 -12.43 7.74 -4.92
N HIS A 63 -11.61 8.33 -5.80
CA HIS A 63 -11.30 7.73 -7.10
C HIS A 63 -10.40 6.50 -6.96
N ALA A 64 -9.39 6.55 -6.09
CA ALA A 64 -8.51 5.41 -5.83
C ALA A 64 -9.30 4.20 -5.32
N LEU A 65 -10.17 4.42 -4.32
CA LEU A 65 -11.01 3.36 -3.74
C LEU A 65 -11.96 2.77 -4.78
N ALA A 66 -12.66 3.62 -5.55
CA ALA A 66 -13.59 3.15 -6.57
C ALA A 66 -12.90 2.33 -7.68
N LEU A 67 -11.70 2.75 -8.10
CA LEU A 67 -10.92 2.00 -9.10
C LEU A 67 -10.42 0.66 -8.54
N ALA A 68 -9.91 0.64 -7.30
CA ALA A 68 -9.45 -0.58 -6.67
C ALA A 68 -10.60 -1.58 -6.47
N GLU A 69 -11.74 -1.12 -5.97
CA GLU A 69 -12.96 -1.93 -5.78
C GLU A 69 -13.43 -2.54 -7.11
N ALA A 70 -13.44 -1.76 -8.19
CA ALA A 70 -13.83 -2.26 -9.51
C ALA A 70 -12.92 -3.40 -10.00
N VAL A 71 -11.60 -3.31 -9.77
CA VAL A 71 -10.65 -4.33 -10.20
C VAL A 71 -10.75 -5.59 -9.35
N VAL A 72 -10.76 -5.47 -8.01
CA VAL A 72 -10.81 -6.66 -7.12
C VAL A 72 -12.16 -7.39 -7.16
N ALA A 73 -13.22 -6.72 -7.63
CA ALA A 73 -14.50 -7.36 -7.86
C ALA A 73 -14.48 -8.34 -9.04
N GLU A 74 -13.56 -8.15 -9.99
CA GLU A 74 -13.44 -8.98 -11.21
C GLU A 74 -12.21 -9.90 -11.19
N GLU A 75 -11.18 -9.56 -10.41
CA GLU A 75 -9.87 -10.20 -10.41
C GLU A 75 -9.50 -10.72 -9.02
N GLN A 76 -8.86 -11.89 -8.96
CA GLN A 76 -8.33 -12.49 -7.73
C GLN A 76 -6.96 -11.93 -7.37
N LEU A 77 -6.93 -10.66 -6.99
CA LEU A 77 -5.71 -9.95 -6.62
C LEU A 77 -5.91 -9.12 -5.35
N MET A 78 -4.81 -8.68 -4.75
CA MET A 78 -4.80 -7.74 -3.64
C MET A 78 -4.61 -6.33 -4.17
N ALA A 79 -5.39 -5.39 -3.66
CA ALA A 79 -5.25 -3.96 -3.91
C ALA A 79 -5.01 -3.23 -2.58
N VAL A 80 -3.88 -2.53 -2.47
CA VAL A 80 -3.57 -1.66 -1.32
C VAL A 80 -3.75 -0.21 -1.75
N VAL A 81 -4.65 0.51 -1.08
CA VAL A 81 -4.97 1.91 -1.36
C VAL A 81 -4.46 2.79 -0.21
N GLU A 82 -3.45 3.60 -0.48
CA GLU A 82 -2.73 4.37 0.53
C GLU A 82 -2.35 5.79 0.04
N PRO A 83 -2.18 6.76 0.96
CA PRO A 83 -1.75 8.10 0.61
C PRO A 83 -0.25 8.13 0.30
N LEU A 84 0.12 8.86 -0.75
CA LEU A 84 1.49 9.13 -1.13
C LEU A 84 2.01 10.33 -0.34
N LEU A 85 2.99 10.09 0.54
CA LEU A 85 3.63 11.13 1.37
C LEU A 85 4.68 11.92 0.56
N PRO A 86 4.50 13.22 0.30
CA PRO A 86 5.43 14.02 -0.49
C PRO A 86 6.57 14.58 0.37
N ALA A 87 7.43 13.71 0.92
CA ALA A 87 8.55 14.11 1.73
C ALA A 87 9.55 15.02 0.97
N LEU A 88 10.07 16.03 1.66
CA LEU A 88 10.91 17.11 1.10
C LEU A 88 12.36 17.07 1.61
N SER A 89 12.74 16.03 2.35
CA SER A 89 14.11 15.80 2.81
C SER A 89 14.31 14.34 3.21
N ALA A 90 15.57 13.91 3.27
CA ALA A 90 15.91 12.59 3.80
C ALA A 90 15.57 12.46 5.29
N GLU A 91 15.65 13.55 6.05
CA GLU A 91 15.29 13.60 7.47
C GLU A 91 13.81 13.34 7.68
N GLU A 92 12.94 13.96 6.87
CA GLU A 92 11.50 13.68 6.89
C GLU A 92 11.22 12.21 6.60
N ILE A 93 11.85 11.63 5.57
CA ILE A 93 11.69 10.20 5.24
C ILE A 93 12.12 9.30 6.40
N ARG A 94 13.27 9.58 7.04
CA ARG A 94 13.73 8.82 8.21
C ARG A 94 12.77 8.94 9.39
N GLY A 95 12.13 10.09 9.56
CA GLY A 95 11.09 10.29 10.57
C GLY A 95 9.87 9.39 10.33
N GLU A 96 9.40 9.31 9.08
CA GLU A 96 8.29 8.41 8.71
C GLU A 96 8.65 6.93 8.91
N ILE A 97 9.89 6.53 8.55
CA ILE A 97 10.37 5.17 8.79
C ILE A 97 10.36 4.84 10.28
N ALA A 98 10.89 5.74 11.13
CA ALA A 98 10.89 5.54 12.57
C ALA A 98 9.47 5.47 13.14
N ALA A 99 8.55 6.30 12.66
CA ALA A 99 7.15 6.25 13.08
C ALA A 99 6.48 4.93 12.69
N ALA A 100 6.75 4.43 11.48
CA ALA A 100 6.23 3.14 11.01
C ALA A 100 6.80 1.97 11.82
N GLN A 101 8.10 2.00 12.15
CA GLN A 101 8.74 0.99 13.01
C GLN A 101 8.10 0.96 14.40
N ILE A 102 7.90 2.12 15.02
CA ILE A 102 7.23 2.22 16.34
C ILE A 102 5.79 1.70 16.27
N ALA A 103 5.04 2.02 15.20
CA ALA A 103 3.69 1.54 15.03
C ALA A 103 3.63 0.00 14.87
N ALA A 104 4.58 -0.58 14.13
CA ALA A 104 4.70 -2.03 13.99
C ALA A 104 5.05 -2.71 15.32
N GLU A 105 5.95 -2.13 16.12
CA GLU A 105 6.28 -2.62 17.46
C GLU A 105 5.09 -2.54 18.43
N ASP A 106 4.32 -1.44 18.42
CA ASP A 106 3.13 -1.29 19.27
C ASP A 106 2.03 -2.30 18.89
N GLU A 107 1.80 -2.53 17.59
CA GLU A 107 0.86 -3.55 17.13
C GLU A 107 1.32 -4.96 17.51
N ALA A 108 2.62 -5.28 17.34
CA ALA A 108 3.19 -6.55 17.78
C ALA A 108 3.02 -6.75 19.30
N ALA A 109 3.28 -5.71 20.11
CA ALA A 109 3.09 -5.77 21.57
C ALA A 109 1.61 -6.01 21.96
N ARG A 110 0.66 -5.41 21.24
CA ARG A 110 -0.78 -5.66 21.45
C ARG A 110 -1.19 -7.09 21.09
N ILE A 111 -0.59 -7.66 20.05
CA ILE A 111 -0.79 -9.05 19.64
C ILE A 111 -0.14 -10.02 20.65
N GLU A 112 1.07 -9.73 21.14
CA GLU A 112 1.76 -10.49 22.18
C GLU A 112 1.03 -10.46 23.53
N GLU A 113 0.40 -9.34 23.90
CA GLU A 113 -0.48 -9.26 25.09
C GLU A 113 -1.70 -10.20 24.96
N SER A 114 -2.10 -10.55 23.74
CA SER A 114 -3.18 -11.51 23.44
C SER A 114 -2.70 -12.97 23.36
N ASP A 115 -1.44 -13.25 23.01
CA ASP A 115 -0.88 -14.60 22.82
C ASP A 115 0.27 -14.90 23.80
N LEU A 116 -0.07 -15.10 25.07
CA LEU A 116 0.87 -15.42 26.18
C LEU A 116 1.54 -16.83 26.08
N TYR A 117 1.77 -17.42 24.90
CA TYR A 117 2.62 -18.61 24.76
C TYR A 117 3.22 -18.74 23.36
N GLY A 118 4.54 -18.55 23.23
CA GLY A 118 5.30 -19.01 22.06
C GLY A 118 6.65 -18.32 21.87
N ASP A 119 7.65 -18.78 22.61
CA ASP A 119 9.07 -18.45 22.40
C ASP A 119 9.61 -19.16 21.15
N PHE A 120 10.30 -18.43 20.26
CA PHE A 120 11.23 -19.04 19.32
C PHE A 120 12.51 -18.20 19.22
N GLU A 121 13.63 -18.82 19.60
CA GLU A 121 14.99 -18.29 19.54
C GLU A 121 15.42 -17.99 18.09
N ASP A 122 15.88 -16.76 17.86
CA ASP A 122 16.60 -16.35 16.66
C ASP A 122 17.99 -17.00 16.61
N VAL A 123 18.24 -17.84 15.59
CA VAL A 123 19.59 -18.22 15.18
C VAL A 123 19.93 -17.42 13.93
N ILE A 124 20.66 -16.31 14.12
CA ILE A 124 21.24 -15.53 13.02
C ILE A 124 22.42 -16.33 12.44
N ASP A 125 22.28 -16.82 11.21
CA ASP A 125 23.35 -17.51 10.48
C ASP A 125 24.43 -16.49 10.03
N GLU A 126 25.59 -16.52 10.70
CA GLU A 126 26.80 -15.72 10.42
C GLU A 126 27.46 -16.02 9.03
N GLU A 127 26.84 -16.85 8.19
CA GLU A 127 27.40 -17.31 6.92
C GLU A 127 27.09 -16.40 5.72
N LEU A 128 26.05 -15.58 5.79
CA LEU A 128 25.62 -14.69 4.70
C LEU A 128 26.53 -13.45 4.51
N GLU A 129 27.30 -13.07 5.55
CA GLU A 129 28.09 -11.84 5.59
C GLU A 129 29.38 -11.91 4.73
N ARG A 130 29.87 -13.12 4.41
CA ARG A 130 31.16 -13.33 3.71
C ARG A 130 31.11 -13.26 2.19
N ALA A 131 29.95 -13.14 1.56
CA ALA A 131 29.79 -13.22 0.11
C ALA A 131 29.76 -11.87 -0.63
N ALA A 132 29.74 -10.74 0.09
CA ALA A 132 29.52 -9.41 -0.49
C ALA A 132 30.80 -8.66 -0.93
N GLU A 133 31.98 -9.26 -0.81
CA GLU A 133 33.25 -8.61 -1.14
C GLU A 133 33.64 -8.87 -2.61
N GLN A 134 33.27 -7.96 -3.54
CA GLN A 134 34.09 -7.53 -4.71
C GLN A 134 33.34 -6.76 -5.82
N GLU A 135 32.50 -5.79 -5.49
CA GLU A 135 32.17 -4.70 -6.42
C GLU A 135 32.38 -3.34 -5.72
N PRO A 136 32.89 -2.30 -6.42
CA PRO A 136 32.95 -0.97 -5.85
C PRO A 136 31.52 -0.49 -5.58
N VAL A 137 31.14 -0.45 -4.30
CA VAL A 137 29.85 0.09 -3.86
C VAL A 137 29.72 1.51 -4.45
N PRO A 138 28.74 1.77 -5.33
CA PRO A 138 28.55 3.09 -5.89
C PRO A 138 28.31 4.07 -4.75
N GLN A 139 29.05 5.17 -4.73
CA GLN A 139 28.84 6.19 -3.70
C GLN A 139 27.44 6.78 -3.85
N PRO A 140 26.68 6.93 -2.76
CA PRO A 140 25.38 7.57 -2.80
C PRO A 140 25.50 8.98 -3.38
N LEU A 141 24.57 9.33 -4.27
CA LEU A 141 24.44 10.70 -4.73
C LEU A 141 23.97 11.59 -3.57
N PRO A 142 24.34 12.88 -3.55
CA PRO A 142 23.82 13.81 -2.56
C PRO A 142 22.29 13.90 -2.69
N ALA A 143 21.61 13.98 -1.53
CA ALA A 143 20.16 14.19 -1.51
C ALA A 143 19.80 15.54 -2.16
N PRO A 144 18.72 15.60 -2.94
CA PRO A 144 18.25 16.86 -3.52
C PRO A 144 17.80 17.82 -2.43
N SER A 145 17.91 19.11 -2.71
CA SER A 145 17.37 20.16 -1.85
C SER A 145 15.83 20.20 -1.89
N ARG A 146 15.24 20.80 -0.85
CA ARG A 146 13.79 21.02 -0.75
C ARG A 146 13.20 21.76 -1.94
N ASP A 147 13.93 22.75 -2.47
CA ASP A 147 13.45 23.56 -3.60
C ASP A 147 13.53 22.78 -4.92
N GLU A 148 14.55 21.94 -5.10
CA GLU A 148 14.64 21.02 -6.25
C GLU A 148 13.50 20.00 -6.24
N LEU A 149 13.15 19.44 -5.08
CA LEU A 149 12.02 18.51 -4.93
C LEU A 149 10.69 19.18 -5.28
N ARG A 150 10.44 20.39 -4.75
CA ARG A 150 9.23 21.16 -5.08
C ARG A 150 9.13 21.50 -6.57
N ALA A 151 10.25 21.91 -7.18
CA ALA A 151 10.29 22.16 -8.61
C ALA A 151 10.03 20.87 -9.40
N GLY A 152 10.49 19.71 -8.90
CA GLY A 152 10.18 18.39 -9.43
C GLY A 152 8.69 18.08 -9.39
N PHE A 153 8.03 18.31 -8.24
CA PHE A 153 6.59 18.08 -8.09
C PHE A 153 5.77 18.92 -9.07
N ALA A 154 6.14 20.18 -9.29
CA ALA A 154 5.46 21.03 -10.27
C ALA A 154 5.56 20.45 -11.70
N ARG A 155 6.73 19.96 -12.09
CA ARG A 155 6.92 19.29 -13.40
C ARG A 155 6.10 18.02 -13.51
N ILE A 156 6.03 17.20 -12.46
CA ILE A 156 5.22 15.97 -12.43
C ILE A 156 3.73 16.30 -12.57
N ALA A 157 3.24 17.31 -11.85
CA ALA A 157 1.84 17.74 -11.95
C ALA A 157 1.49 18.19 -13.37
N GLU A 158 2.39 18.93 -14.04
CA GLU A 158 2.22 19.30 -15.44
C GLU A 158 2.19 18.05 -16.36
N LEU A 159 3.09 17.09 -16.16
CA LEU A 159 3.07 15.83 -16.93
C LEU A 159 1.76 15.07 -16.76
N LEU A 160 1.25 14.95 -15.53
CA LEU A 160 0.01 14.22 -15.25
C LEU A 160 -1.22 14.87 -15.88
N THR A 161 -1.23 16.20 -15.99
CA THR A 161 -2.36 16.96 -16.54
C THR A 161 -2.30 17.15 -18.05
N THR A 162 -1.14 16.93 -18.67
CA THR A 162 -0.93 17.12 -20.11
C THR A 162 -0.71 15.82 -20.88
N ARG A 163 -0.45 14.69 -20.20
CA ARG A 163 -0.31 13.38 -20.83
C ARG A 163 -1.61 12.99 -21.52
N LYS A 164 -1.58 12.91 -22.86
CA LYS A 164 -2.65 12.28 -23.64
C LYS A 164 -2.48 10.76 -23.51
N GLY A 165 -3.55 10.09 -23.08
CA GLY A 165 -3.66 8.63 -23.11
C GLY A 165 -3.73 8.09 -24.54
#